data_AF-A0A371X6D2-F1
#
_entry.id   AF-A0A371X6D2-F1
#
_cell.length_a   1.000
_cell.length_b   1.000
_cell.length_c   1.000
_cell.angle_alpha   90.00
_cell.angle_beta   90.00
_cell.angle_gamma   90.00
#
_symmetry.space_group_name_H-M   'P 1'
#
loop_
_entity.id
_entity.type
_entity.pdbx_description
1 polymer ?
#
loop_
_entity_poly.entity_id
_entity_poly.type
_entity_poly.pdbx_seq_one_letter_code
_entity_poly.pdbx_strand_id
1 'polypeptide(L)'
;MFETNSLDPMRLGRLNAALDKQYRFNGKVRSIRDHIVELAKDGPLDLSESDGMIDYSRSHFNRMSSQKEQDAYIARLKAKRYFYVNGWVVPKLVYDAIQRRTEQPAI
;
A
#
# COMPACT_ATOMS: atom_id res chain seq x y z
N MET A 1 -16.54 1.18 -4.56
CA MET A 1 -15.91 -0.12 -4.85
C MET A 1 -14.85 0.13 -5.92
N PHE A 2 -13.69 -0.55 -5.88
CA PHE A 2 -12.48 -0.18 -6.64
C PHE A 2 -12.73 -0.04 -8.15
N GLU A 3 -12.16 1.00 -8.77
CA GLU A 3 -12.25 1.18 -10.22
C GLU A 3 -11.24 0.29 -10.94
N THR A 4 -11.75 -0.71 -11.66
CA THR A 4 -10.94 -1.71 -12.35
C THR A 4 -11.07 -1.65 -13.87
N ASN A 5 -11.96 -0.80 -14.40
CA ASN A 5 -12.35 -0.80 -15.82
C ASN A 5 -11.22 -0.40 -16.78
N SER A 6 -10.21 0.34 -16.30
CA SER A 6 -9.05 0.76 -17.09
C SER A 6 -7.81 -0.11 -16.86
N LEU A 7 -7.91 -1.18 -16.06
CA LEU A 7 -6.77 -2.04 -15.75
C LEU A 7 -6.63 -3.21 -16.72
N ASP A 8 -5.42 -3.37 -17.24
CA ASP A 8 -4.99 -4.58 -17.94
C ASP A 8 -5.25 -5.85 -17.07
N PRO A 9 -5.63 -7.00 -17.66
CA PRO A 9 -5.96 -8.21 -16.92
C PRO A 9 -4.90 -8.64 -15.90
N MET A 10 -3.60 -8.48 -16.22
CA MET A 10 -2.53 -8.84 -15.28
C MET A 10 -2.50 -7.89 -14.07
N ARG A 11 -2.74 -6.59 -14.29
CA ARG A 11 -2.83 -5.60 -13.20
C ARG A 11 -4.06 -5.85 -12.33
N LEU A 12 -5.18 -6.21 -12.95
CA LEU A 12 -6.41 -6.58 -12.25
C LEU A 12 -6.19 -7.82 -11.37
N GLY A 13 -5.55 -8.87 -11.88
CA GLY A 13 -5.23 -10.07 -11.11
C GLY A 13 -4.34 -9.76 -9.90
N ARG A 14 -3.32 -8.91 -10.07
CA ARG A 14 -2.44 -8.47 -8.96
C ARG A 14 -3.18 -7.62 -7.94
N LEU A 15 -4.10 -6.76 -8.37
CA LEU A 15 -4.93 -5.95 -7.47
C LEU A 15 -5.86 -6.85 -6.64
N ASN A 16 -6.56 -7.80 -7.27
CA ASN A 16 -7.42 -8.74 -6.56
C ASN A 16 -6.61 -9.56 -5.54
N ALA A 17 -5.47 -10.10 -5.93
CA ALA A 17 -4.59 -10.83 -5.00
C ALA A 17 -4.13 -9.97 -3.81
N ALA A 18 -3.86 -8.68 -4.04
CA ALA A 18 -3.51 -7.75 -2.96
C ALA A 18 -4.70 -7.45 -2.04
N LEU A 19 -5.90 -7.27 -2.60
CA LEU A 19 -7.14 -6.99 -1.86
C LEU A 19 -7.59 -8.18 -1.02
N ASP A 20 -7.40 -9.40 -1.52
CA ASP A 20 -7.84 -10.63 -0.86
C ASP A 20 -6.87 -11.09 0.23
N LYS A 21 -5.71 -10.43 0.35
CA LYS A 21 -4.72 -10.73 1.38
C LYS A 21 -5.30 -10.44 2.77
N GLN A 22 -5.23 -11.45 3.63
CA GLN A 22 -5.73 -11.37 4.99
C GLN A 22 -4.70 -10.73 5.93
N TYR A 23 -5.19 -9.83 6.76
CA TYR A 23 -4.43 -9.18 7.82
C TYR A 23 -5.28 -9.08 9.10
N ARG A 24 -4.59 -8.88 10.23
CA ARG A 24 -5.26 -8.61 11.51
C ARG A 24 -5.47 -7.11 11.64
N PHE A 25 -6.73 -6.68 11.55
CA PHE A 25 -7.15 -5.30 11.77
C PHE A 25 -8.00 -5.24 13.03
N ASN A 26 -7.59 -4.44 14.02
CA ASN A 26 -8.30 -4.29 15.30
C ASN A 26 -8.65 -5.63 15.97
N GLY A 27 -7.70 -6.57 15.99
CA GLY A 27 -7.88 -7.89 16.59
C GLY A 27 -8.66 -8.92 15.75
N LYS A 28 -9.27 -8.52 14.64
CA LYS A 28 -10.01 -9.42 13.72
C LYS A 28 -9.22 -9.68 12.45
N VAL A 29 -9.16 -10.93 12.01
CA VAL A 29 -8.57 -11.30 10.72
C VAL A 29 -9.62 -11.07 9.63
N ARG A 30 -9.29 -10.25 8.64
CA ARG A 30 -10.14 -9.96 7.48
C ARG A 30 -9.28 -9.60 6.27
N SER A 31 -9.88 -9.61 5.08
CA SER A 31 -9.18 -9.16 3.87
C SER A 31 -8.98 -7.65 3.88
N ILE A 32 -8.00 -7.15 3.12
CA ILE A 32 -7.83 -5.70 2.88
C ILE A 32 -9.10 -5.13 2.24
N ARG A 33 -9.73 -5.88 1.33
CA ARG A 33 -10.99 -5.52 0.68
C ARG A 33 -12.08 -5.19 1.71
N ASP A 34 -12.33 -6.13 2.63
CA ASP A 34 -13.41 -5.98 3.63
C ASP A 34 -13.10 -4.83 4.59
N HIS A 35 -11.84 -4.69 5.00
CA HIS A 35 -11.41 -3.59 5.87
C HIS A 35 -11.66 -2.22 5.22
N ILE A 36 -11.31 -2.05 3.95
CA ILE A 36 -11.54 -0.79 3.23
C ILE A 36 -13.04 -0.51 3.07
N VAL A 37 -13.85 -1.54 2.81
CA VAL A 37 -15.32 -1.39 2.72
C VAL A 37 -15.91 -0.93 4.05
N GLU A 38 -15.41 -1.44 5.18
CA GLU A 38 -15.81 -0.96 6.50
C GLU A 38 -15.38 0.48 6.74
N LEU A 39 -14.12 0.82 6.47
CA LEU A 39 -13.64 2.21 6.62
C LEU A 39 -14.45 3.19 5.78
N ALA A 40 -14.88 2.79 4.58
CA ALA A 40 -15.70 3.62 3.70
C ALA A 40 -17.16 3.77 4.17
N LYS A 41 -17.65 2.90 5.07
CA LYS A 41 -18.96 3.07 5.71
C LYS A 41 -18.90 4.12 6.83
N ASP A 42 -17.77 4.21 7.51
CA ASP A 42 -17.56 5.14 8.62
C ASP A 42 -17.31 6.58 8.16
N GLY A 43 -16.92 6.77 6.89
CA GLY A 43 -16.72 8.11 6.31
C GLY A 43 -15.90 8.09 5.02
N PRO A 44 -15.52 9.28 4.50
CA PRO A 44 -14.58 9.38 3.39
C PRO A 44 -13.23 8.76 3.76
N LEU A 45 -12.60 8.10 2.78
CA LEU A 45 -11.28 7.52 2.97
C LEU A 45 -10.21 8.61 2.89
N ASP A 46 -9.39 8.70 3.93
CA ASP A 46 -8.20 9.54 3.99
C ASP A 46 -7.00 8.79 3.39
N LEU A 47 -6.35 9.44 2.44
CA LEU A 47 -5.21 8.90 1.69
C LEU A 47 -3.97 9.73 2.01
N SER A 48 -2.93 9.08 2.53
CA SER A 48 -1.65 9.74 2.81
C SER A 48 -0.46 8.87 2.43
N GLU A 49 0.66 9.53 2.16
CA GLU A 49 1.95 8.90 1.84
C GLU A 49 2.99 9.27 2.90
N SER A 50 3.90 8.34 3.23
CA SER A 50 5.07 8.67 4.05
C SER A 50 6.09 9.52 3.27
N ASP A 51 6.90 10.31 3.98
CA ASP A 51 8.00 11.13 3.46
C ASP A 51 9.24 10.33 2.95
N GLY A 52 9.04 9.09 2.52
CA GLY A 52 10.04 8.37 1.72
C GLY A 52 11.20 7.75 2.48
N MET A 53 10.95 7.04 3.58
CA MET A 53 11.88 6.01 4.03
C MET A 53 11.10 4.89 4.74
N ILE A 54 11.06 3.72 4.09
CA ILE A 54 10.59 2.50 4.74
C ILE A 54 11.60 2.07 5.81
N ASP A 55 11.10 1.42 6.87
CA ASP A 55 11.93 0.89 7.96
C ASP A 55 13.14 0.12 7.44
N TYR A 56 14.33 0.52 7.88
CA TYR A 56 15.57 -0.14 7.50
C TYR A 56 15.90 -1.27 8.46
N SER A 57 16.33 -2.42 7.91
CA SER A 57 16.83 -3.51 8.75
C SER A 57 18.29 -3.25 9.12
N ARG A 58 18.53 -2.86 10.38
CA ARG A 58 19.89 -2.70 10.95
C ARG A 58 20.73 -3.95 10.76
N SER A 59 20.16 -5.12 11.03
CA SER A 59 20.87 -6.40 10.91
C SER A 59 21.27 -6.73 9.48
N HIS A 60 20.43 -6.41 8.50
CA HIS A 60 20.79 -6.61 7.09
C HIS A 60 21.86 -5.61 6.65
N PHE A 61 21.69 -4.33 7.01
CA PHE A 61 22.65 -3.26 6.72
C PHE A 61 24.05 -3.58 7.26
N ASN A 62 24.14 -3.99 8.53
CA ASN A 62 25.41 -4.32 9.18
C ASN A 62 26.09 -5.59 8.64
N ARG A 63 25.37 -6.44 7.90
CA ARG A 63 25.92 -7.63 7.24
C ARG A 63 26.44 -7.35 5.83
N MET A 64 26.17 -6.16 5.27
CA MET A 64 26.67 -5.78 3.95
C MET A 64 28.18 -5.56 4.00
N SER A 65 28.85 -5.98 2.93
CA SER A 65 30.31 -6.11 2.88
C SER A 65 31.02 -4.80 2.52
N SER A 66 30.29 -3.82 1.99
CA SER A 66 30.86 -2.55 1.54
C SER A 66 29.94 -1.35 1.76
N GLN A 67 30.54 -0.16 1.87
CA GLN A 67 29.80 1.11 1.95
C GLN A 67 28.93 1.32 0.71
N LYS A 68 29.40 0.92 -0.47
CA LYS A 68 28.63 1.02 -1.72
C LYS A 68 27.33 0.22 -1.68
N GLU A 69 27.35 -0.98 -1.10
CA GLU A 69 26.13 -1.80 -0.91
C GLU A 69 25.16 -1.17 0.08
N GLN A 70 25.70 -0.63 1.18
CA GLN A 70 24.94 0.09 2.20
C GLN A 70 24.24 1.33 1.62
N ASP A 71 24.95 2.15 0.84
CA ASP A 71 24.41 3.35 0.20
C ASP A 71 23.34 2.99 -0.82
N ALA A 72 23.55 1.94 -1.62
CA ALA A 72 22.56 1.45 -2.58
C ALA A 72 21.30 0.93 -1.87
N TYR A 73 21.44 0.27 -0.73
CA TYR A 73 20.31 -0.18 0.08
C TYR A 73 19.53 0.99 0.69
N ILE A 74 20.21 1.97 1.26
CA ILE A 74 19.60 3.22 1.77
C ILE A 74 18.86 3.94 0.63
N ALA A 75 19.48 4.08 -0.54
CA ALA A 75 18.85 4.71 -1.71
C ALA A 75 17.57 3.97 -2.15
N ARG A 76 17.59 2.62 -2.13
CA ARG A 76 16.39 1.82 -2.42
C ARG A 76 15.29 1.99 -1.37
N LEU A 77 15.64 2.17 -0.10
CA LEU A 77 14.66 2.43 0.96
C LEU A 77 14.07 3.83 0.85
N LYS A 78 14.90 4.82 0.51
CA LYS A 78 14.48 6.21 0.26
C LYS A 78 13.56 6.34 -0.95
N ALA A 79 13.76 5.49 -1.95
CA ALA A 79 12.87 5.41 -3.11
C ALA A 79 11.51 4.77 -2.81
N LYS A 80 11.34 4.12 -1.65
CA LYS A 80 10.09 3.46 -1.27
C LYS A 80 9.31 4.32 -0.28
N ARG A 81 7.99 4.29 -0.43
CA ARG A 81 7.02 4.96 0.43
C ARG A 81 6.04 3.95 1.00
N TYR A 82 5.58 4.20 2.22
CA TYR A 82 4.34 3.63 2.72
C TYR A 82 3.16 4.43 2.21
N PHE A 83 2.09 3.72 1.88
CA PHE A 83 0.82 4.26 1.44
C PHE A 83 -0.21 3.91 2.51
N TYR A 84 -0.99 4.89 2.94
CA TYR A 84 -1.93 4.75 4.04
C TYR A 84 -3.37 5.01 3.58
N VAL A 85 -4.30 4.24 4.13
CA VAL A 85 -5.75 4.45 4.02
C VAL A 85 -6.29 4.50 5.45
N ASN A 86 -6.81 5.65 5.87
CA ASN A 86 -7.25 5.93 7.26
C ASN A 86 -6.19 5.46 8.29
N GLY A 87 -4.92 5.77 8.04
CA GLY A 87 -3.80 5.38 8.91
C GLY A 87 -3.33 3.93 8.80
N TRP A 88 -3.95 3.08 7.98
CA TRP A 88 -3.51 1.70 7.74
C TRP A 88 -2.61 1.58 6.53
N VAL A 89 -1.46 0.92 6.69
CA VAL A 89 -0.54 0.65 5.58
C VAL A 89 -1.19 -0.31 4.58
N VAL A 90 -1.25 0.11 3.32
CA VAL A 90 -1.75 -0.70 2.20
C VAL A 90 -0.71 -0.81 1.07
N PRO A 91 -0.79 -1.84 0.22
CA PRO A 91 0.01 -1.89 -1.00
C PRO A 91 -0.32 -0.71 -1.93
N LYS A 92 0.70 -0.16 -2.62
CA LYS A 92 0.53 0.95 -3.59
C LYS A 92 -0.57 0.68 -4.61
N LEU A 93 -0.69 -0.55 -5.11
CA LEU A 93 -1.74 -0.91 -6.09
C LEU A 93 -3.15 -0.68 -5.55
N VAL A 94 -3.36 -0.95 -4.27
CA VAL A 94 -4.64 -0.73 -3.59
C VAL A 94 -4.87 0.76 -3.38
N TYR A 95 -3.84 1.49 -2.94
CA TYR A 95 -3.88 2.95 -2.81
C TYR A 95 -4.24 3.65 -4.13
N ASP A 96 -3.52 3.34 -5.22
CA ASP A 96 -3.77 3.89 -6.54
C ASP A 96 -5.20 3.59 -7.04
N ALA A 97 -5.76 2.41 -6.71
CA ALA A 97 -7.11 2.03 -7.11
C ALA A 97 -8.19 2.80 -6.35
N ILE A 98 -7.93 3.22 -5.10
CA ILE A 98 -8.83 4.08 -4.33
C ILE A 98 -8.71 5.52 -4.83
N GLN A 99 -7.47 5.99 -5.05
CA GLN A 99 -7.19 7.34 -5.49
C GLN A 99 -7.87 7.69 -6.82
N ARG A 100 -7.79 6.78 -7.82
CA ARG A 100 -8.45 6.98 -9.13
C ARG A 100 -9.95 7.24 -9.00
N ARG A 101 -10.61 6.54 -8.07
CA ARG A 101 -12.03 6.74 -7.78
C ARG A 101 -12.31 8.11 -7.15
N THR A 102 -11.49 8.56 -6.20
CA THR A 102 -11.68 9.88 -5.59
C THR A 102 -11.48 11.02 -6.58
N GLU A 103 -10.65 10.81 -7.61
CA GLU A 103 -10.40 11.79 -8.67
C GLU A 103 -11.49 11.80 -9.77
N GLN A 104 -12.27 10.73 -9.89
CA GLN A 104 -13.41 10.62 -10.82
C GLN A 104 -14.72 10.59 -10.02
N PRO A 105 -15.35 11.74 -9.73
CA PRO A 105 -16.71 11.73 -9.19
C PRO A 105 -17.62 11.05 -10.22
N ALA A 106 -18.38 10.06 -9.75
CA ALA A 106 -19.34 9.31 -10.55
C ALA A 106 -20.21 10.25 -11.40
N ILE A 107 -20.23 10.00 -12.72
CA ILE A 107 -21.22 10.58 -13.65
C ILE A 107 -22.56 9.88 -13.42
#